data_AF-A0A3P3E7H1-F1
#
_entry.id   AF-A0A3P3E7H1-F1
#
_cell.length_a   1.000
_cell.length_b   1.000
_cell.length_c   1.000
_cell.angle_alpha   90.00
_cell.angle_beta   90.00
_cell.angle_gamma   90.00
#
_symmetry.space_group_name_H-M   'P 1'
#
loop_
_entity.id
_entity.type
_entity.pdbx_description
1 polymer ?
#
loop_
_entity_poly.entity_id
_entity_poly.type
_entity_poly.pdbx_seq_one_letter_code
_entity_poly.pdbx_strand_id
1 'polypeptide(L)'
;MGYLFMLLAVFLLSLGVGKAMDVYSASAQREREAELVHVGSLYREAIKDYYLSAPSGQRRYPVQLEDLLKDSRHLVTRRYLRQLYRDPMTAKAFTPLLAPQGGIWGVASTSSSQPIRSVVPAGITLKQSPAQHYSDWQFVYDGT
;
A
#
# COMPACT_ATOMS: atom_id res chain seq x y z
N MET A 1 -2.64 25.28 55.92
CA MET A 1 -3.84 25.15 55.05
C MET A 1 -3.55 25.29 53.55
N GLY A 2 -2.58 26.11 53.10
CA GLY A 2 -2.28 26.26 51.66
C GLY A 2 -1.60 25.06 50.97
N TYR A 3 -0.83 24.25 51.70
CA TYR A 3 -0.13 23.08 51.14
C TYR A 3 -1.09 22.00 50.60
N LEU A 4 -2.24 21.79 51.25
CA LEU A 4 -3.24 20.83 50.82
C LEU A 4 -3.86 21.23 49.47
N PHE A 5 -4.13 22.53 49.29
CA PHE A 5 -4.63 23.08 48.02
C PHE A 5 -3.59 22.99 46.90
N MET A 6 -2.31 23.18 47.23
CA MET A 6 -1.21 23.04 46.26
C MET A 6 -1.06 21.58 45.80
N LEU A 7 -1.12 20.61 46.72
CA LEU A 7 -1.11 19.19 46.37
C LEU A 7 -2.33 18.78 45.55
N LEU A 8 -3.52 19.31 45.88
CA LEU A 8 -4.74 19.09 45.11
C LEU A 8 -4.61 19.65 43.68
N ALA A 9 -4.04 20.85 43.52
CA ALA A 9 -3.83 21.46 42.21
C ALA A 9 -2.84 20.65 41.36
N VAL A 10 -1.75 20.16 41.94
CA VAL A 10 -0.77 19.29 41.26
C VAL A 10 -1.39 17.94 40.89
N PHE A 11 -2.21 17.36 41.78
CA PHE A 11 -2.94 16.12 41.51
C PHE A 11 -3.94 16.28 40.36
N LEU A 12 -4.73 17.35 40.35
CA LEU A 12 -5.67 17.65 39.27
C LEU A 12 -4.97 17.93 37.93
N LEU A 13 -3.82 18.62 37.95
CA LEU A 13 -2.99 18.79 36.77
C LEU A 13 -2.42 17.46 36.25
N SER A 14 -2.00 16.56 37.15
CA SER A 14 -1.48 15.24 36.77
C SER A 14 -2.53 14.33 36.12
N LEU A 15 -3.80 14.45 36.53
CA LEU A 15 -4.91 13.71 35.93
C LEU A 15 -5.27 14.19 34.51
N GLY A 16 -4.90 15.43 34.15
CA GLY A 16 -5.22 16.02 32.85
C GLY A 16 -4.33 15.56 31.68
N VAL A 17 -3.16 14.99 31.95
CA VAL A 17 -2.15 14.69 30.91
C VAL A 17 -2.34 13.31 30.25
N GLY A 18 -3.19 12.45 30.81
CA GLY A 18 -3.27 11.03 30.44
C GLY A 18 -4.05 10.65 29.17
N LYS A 19 -4.52 11.60 28.35
CA LYS A 19 -5.44 11.33 27.22
C LYS A 19 -4.95 11.87 25.87
N ALA A 20 -3.64 12.03 25.66
CA ALA A 20 -3.10 12.50 24.39
C ALA A 20 -2.31 11.43 23.59
N MET A 21 -2.06 10.25 24.15
CA MET A 21 -1.07 9.32 23.57
C MET A 21 -1.65 8.32 22.56
N ASP A 22 -2.90 7.88 22.71
CA ASP A 22 -3.49 6.84 21.84
C ASP A 22 -3.96 7.35 20.46
N VAL A 23 -4.17 8.66 20.30
CA VAL A 23 -4.66 9.24 19.04
C VAL A 23 -3.57 9.19 17.95
N TYR A 24 -2.29 9.24 18.33
CA TYR A 24 -1.18 9.29 17.39
C TYR A 24 -0.96 7.95 16.66
N SER A 25 -1.06 6.81 17.35
CA SER A 25 -0.82 5.50 16.73
C SER A 25 -1.88 5.14 15.69
N ALA A 26 -3.15 5.42 15.98
CA ALA A 26 -4.26 5.19 15.07
C ALA A 26 -4.20 6.11 13.83
N SER A 27 -3.79 7.38 14.01
CA SER A 27 -3.61 8.30 12.88
C SER A 27 -2.49 7.84 11.94
N ALA A 28 -1.32 7.46 12.49
CA ALA A 28 -0.17 7.00 11.70
C ALA A 28 -0.43 5.70 10.94
N GLN A 29 -1.26 4.78 11.48
CA GLN A 29 -1.63 3.56 10.77
C GLN A 29 -2.61 3.86 9.62
N ARG A 30 -3.56 4.80 9.80
CA ARG A 30 -4.45 5.24 8.72
C ARG A 30 -3.70 5.94 7.58
N GLU A 31 -2.69 6.73 7.90
CA GLU A 31 -1.83 7.39 6.90
C GLU A 31 -1.06 6.36 6.08
N ARG A 32 -0.40 5.40 6.74
CA ARG A 32 0.29 4.29 6.05
C ARG A 32 -0.65 3.46 5.19
N GLU A 33 -1.89 3.25 5.63
CA GLU A 33 -2.90 2.54 4.85
C GLU A 33 -3.33 3.32 3.60
N ALA A 34 -3.54 4.63 3.73
CA ALA A 34 -3.84 5.47 2.58
C ALA A 34 -2.67 5.48 1.58
N GLU A 35 -1.44 5.53 2.08
CA GLU A 35 -0.23 5.43 1.25
C GLU A 35 -0.13 4.04 0.58
N LEU A 36 -0.46 2.95 1.27
CA LEU A 36 -0.47 1.60 0.71
C LEU A 36 -1.42 1.51 -0.49
N VAL A 37 -2.62 2.07 -0.35
CA VAL A 37 -3.62 2.12 -1.43
C VAL A 37 -3.11 2.95 -2.61
N HIS A 38 -2.50 4.09 -2.32
CA HIS A 38 -1.94 4.98 -3.34
C HIS A 38 -0.78 4.33 -4.11
N VAL A 39 0.18 3.76 -3.40
CA VAL A 39 1.33 3.08 -4.01
C VAL A 39 0.86 1.84 -4.78
N GLY A 40 -0.06 1.06 -4.22
CA GLY A 40 -0.62 -0.10 -4.90
C GLY A 40 -1.39 0.27 -6.17
N SER A 41 -2.13 1.38 -6.18
CA SER A 41 -2.80 1.85 -7.40
C SER A 41 -1.80 2.32 -8.46
N LEU A 42 -0.68 2.95 -8.07
CA LEU A 42 0.40 3.30 -9.01
C LEU A 42 0.99 2.06 -9.68
N TYR A 43 1.20 0.97 -8.94
CA TYR A 43 1.66 -0.30 -9.54
C TYR A 43 0.62 -0.87 -10.51
N ARG A 44 -0.66 -0.90 -10.13
CA ARG A 44 -1.75 -1.37 -10.99
C ARG A 44 -1.83 -0.57 -12.29
N GLU A 45 -1.76 0.76 -12.19
CA GLU A 45 -1.77 1.68 -13.34
C GLU A 45 -0.54 1.44 -14.24
N ALA A 46 0.64 1.34 -13.65
CA ALA A 46 1.88 1.08 -14.39
C ALA A 46 1.84 -0.25 -15.15
N ILE A 47 1.30 -1.31 -14.53
CA ILE A 47 1.14 -2.62 -15.18
C ILE A 47 0.10 -2.55 -16.30
N LYS A 48 -1.00 -1.83 -16.09
CA LYS A 48 -2.01 -1.59 -17.13
C LYS A 48 -1.40 -0.86 -18.33
N ASP A 49 -0.68 0.24 -18.11
CA ASP A 49 -0.06 1.00 -19.18
C ASP A 49 0.99 0.17 -19.92
N TYR A 50 1.78 -0.63 -19.20
CA TYR A 50 2.73 -1.58 -19.78
C TYR A 50 2.06 -2.67 -20.61
N TYR A 51 0.91 -3.16 -20.16
CA TYR A 51 0.14 -4.18 -20.89
C TYR A 51 -0.48 -3.61 -22.18
N LEU A 52 -0.94 -2.35 -22.14
CA LEU A 52 -1.57 -1.66 -23.26
C LEU A 52 -0.56 -1.12 -24.28
N SER A 53 0.66 -0.81 -23.87
CA SER A 53 1.70 -0.24 -24.73
C SER A 53 2.41 -1.23 -25.65
N ALA A 54 2.04 -2.52 -25.61
CA ALA A 54 2.74 -3.60 -26.30
C ALA A 54 2.94 -3.33 -27.81
N PRO A 55 4.19 -3.25 -28.31
CA PRO A 55 4.51 -2.73 -29.64
C PRO A 55 4.00 -3.58 -30.82
N SER A 56 3.82 -4.89 -30.62
CA SER A 56 3.38 -5.82 -31.67
C SER A 56 1.94 -6.33 -31.48
N GLY A 57 1.13 -5.64 -30.66
CA GLY A 57 -0.23 -6.07 -30.30
C GLY A 57 -0.28 -7.30 -29.38
N GLN A 58 0.85 -7.95 -29.12
CA GLN A 58 0.97 -9.07 -28.20
C GLN A 58 1.07 -8.55 -26.76
N ARG A 59 -0.09 -8.32 -26.15
CA ARG A 59 -0.19 -7.82 -24.79
C ARG A 59 0.40 -8.83 -23.81
N ARG A 60 1.48 -8.44 -23.15
CA ARG A 60 2.23 -9.31 -22.24
C ARG A 60 2.62 -8.53 -21.00
N TYR A 61 2.35 -9.13 -19.84
CA TYR A 61 2.78 -8.61 -18.55
C TYR A 61 4.31 -8.50 -18.46
N PRO A 62 4.83 -7.62 -17.58
CA PRO A 62 6.25 -7.54 -17.29
C PRO A 62 6.77 -8.85 -16.67
N VAL A 63 8.01 -9.23 -16.91
CA VAL A 63 8.60 -10.43 -16.29
C VAL A 63 9.14 -10.09 -14.91
N GLN A 64 9.66 -8.87 -14.76
CA GLN A 64 10.18 -8.33 -13.50
C GLN A 64 9.60 -6.94 -13.24
N LEU A 65 9.55 -6.49 -11.98
CA LEU A 65 9.01 -5.15 -11.67
C LEU A 65 9.90 -4.03 -12.24
N GLU A 66 11.17 -4.32 -12.46
CA GLU A 66 12.17 -3.44 -13.08
C GLU A 66 11.80 -3.07 -14.52
N ASP A 67 11.06 -3.94 -15.22
CA ASP A 67 10.55 -3.67 -16.57
C ASP A 67 9.57 -2.47 -16.59
N LEU A 68 8.91 -2.18 -15.45
CA LEU A 68 8.04 -1.02 -15.29
C LEU A 68 8.83 0.29 -15.23
N LEU A 69 10.10 0.24 -14.78
CA LEU A 69 10.99 1.40 -14.76
C LEU A 69 11.63 1.65 -16.12
N LYS A 70 12.00 0.58 -16.83
CA LYS A 70 12.68 0.66 -18.11
C LYS A 70 12.19 -0.45 -19.02
N ASP A 71 11.30 -0.09 -19.93
CA ASP A 71 10.83 -1.00 -20.95
C ASP A 71 11.84 -1.09 -22.11
N SER A 72 12.51 -2.24 -22.22
CA SER A 72 13.47 -2.54 -23.29
C SER A 72 12.83 -3.01 -24.58
N ARG A 73 11.49 -3.21 -24.62
CA ARG A 73 10.76 -3.63 -25.83
C ARG A 73 10.61 -2.50 -26.85
N HIS A 74 10.73 -1.26 -26.40
CA HIS A 74 10.60 -0.07 -27.24
C HIS A 74 11.97 0.49 -27.61
N LEU A 75 12.05 1.04 -28.83
CA LEU A 75 13.23 1.77 -29.32
C LEU A 75 13.53 3.00 -28.45
N VAL A 76 12.48 3.64 -27.91
CA VAL A 76 12.58 4.71 -26.93
C VAL A 76 12.24 4.14 -25.56
N THR A 77 13.14 4.30 -24.58
CA THR A 77 12.91 3.85 -23.20
C THR A 77 11.63 4.50 -22.66
N ARG A 78 10.61 3.68 -22.40
CA ARG A 78 9.38 4.10 -21.70
C ARG A 78 9.48 3.71 -20.23
N ARG A 79 8.99 4.61 -19.37
CA ARG A 79 8.92 4.41 -17.93
C ARG A 79 7.47 4.56 -17.49
N TYR A 80 6.92 3.52 -16.88
CA TYR A 80 5.55 3.52 -16.35
C TYR A 80 5.55 3.82 -14.85
N LEU A 81 6.66 3.56 -14.19
CA LEU A 81 6.87 3.88 -12.78
C LEU A 81 8.15 4.72 -12.61
N ARG A 82 8.15 5.65 -11.66
CA ARG A 82 9.31 6.52 -11.38
C ARG A 82 10.41 5.78 -10.64
N GLN A 83 10.03 4.92 -9.71
CA GLN A 83 10.89 4.10 -8.87
C GLN A 83 10.10 2.93 -8.29
N LEU A 84 10.76 1.86 -7.87
CA LEU A 84 10.13 0.78 -7.13
C LEU A 84 9.82 1.26 -5.71
N TYR A 85 8.56 1.62 -5.48
CA TYR A 85 8.08 2.00 -4.16
C TYR A 85 8.06 0.79 -3.22
N ARG A 86 8.42 1.06 -1.97
CA ARG A 86 8.37 0.08 -0.87
C ARG A 86 6.98 0.08 -0.27
N ASP A 87 6.63 -1.04 0.35
CA ASP A 87 5.42 -1.20 1.13
C ASP A 87 5.50 -0.31 2.39
N PRO A 88 4.59 0.67 2.57
CA PRO A 88 4.62 1.58 3.72
C PRO A 88 4.30 0.88 5.05
N MET A 89 3.76 -0.35 5.02
CA MET A 89 3.48 -1.12 6.23
C MET A 89 4.73 -1.85 6.75
N THR A 90 5.54 -2.41 5.84
CA THR A 90 6.70 -3.26 6.19
C THR A 90 8.05 -2.64 5.87
N ALA A 91 8.06 -1.53 5.12
CA ALA A 91 9.23 -0.93 4.48
C ALA A 91 10.02 -1.89 3.56
N LYS A 92 9.41 -3.02 3.16
CA LYS A 92 9.98 -4.02 2.24
C LYS A 92 9.45 -3.81 0.83
N ALA A 93 10.01 -4.53 -0.15
CA ALA A 93 9.43 -4.56 -1.48
C ALA A 93 8.05 -5.25 -1.46
N PHE A 94 7.18 -4.86 -2.38
CA PHE A 94 5.93 -5.59 -2.60
C PHE A 94 6.20 -6.99 -3.16
N THR A 95 5.33 -7.93 -2.84
CA THR A 95 5.36 -9.27 -3.43
C THR A 95 4.75 -9.21 -4.83
N PRO A 96 5.49 -9.59 -5.89
CA PRO A 96 4.92 -9.67 -7.23
C PRO A 96 3.94 -10.85 -7.31
N LEU A 97 2.79 -10.62 -7.95
CA LEU A 97 1.79 -11.65 -8.23
C LEU A 97 1.96 -12.09 -9.68
N LEU A 98 2.03 -13.41 -9.90
CA LEU A 98 2.16 -13.98 -11.24
C LEU A 98 0.78 -14.22 -11.85
N ALA A 99 0.63 -13.83 -13.11
CA ALA A 99 -0.57 -14.08 -13.90
C ALA A 99 -0.61 -15.55 -14.37
N PRO A 100 -1.80 -16.13 -14.61
CA PRO A 100 -1.93 -17.46 -15.20
C PRO A 100 -1.25 -17.58 -16.57
N GLN A 101 -1.29 -16.52 -17.39
CA GLN A 101 -0.57 -16.47 -18.69
C GLN A 101 0.94 -16.20 -18.58
N GLY A 102 1.46 -16.05 -17.36
CA GLY A 102 2.84 -15.67 -17.08
C GLY A 102 3.07 -14.16 -17.02
N GLY A 103 4.17 -13.79 -16.36
CA GLY A 103 4.49 -12.40 -16.04
C GLY A 103 3.76 -11.89 -14.80
N ILE A 104 4.06 -10.66 -14.40
CA ILE A 104 3.57 -10.02 -13.18
C ILE A 104 2.38 -9.12 -13.54
N TRP A 105 1.16 -9.54 -13.18
CA TRP A 105 -0.07 -8.76 -13.39
C TRP A 105 -0.44 -7.86 -12.20
N GLY A 106 0.29 -7.94 -11.10
CA GLY A 106 -0.02 -7.17 -9.92
C GLY A 106 0.96 -7.36 -8.79
N VAL A 107 0.67 -6.70 -7.68
CA VAL A 107 1.49 -6.74 -6.47
C VAL A 107 0.61 -6.88 -5.22
N ALA A 108 1.16 -7.45 -4.16
CA ALA A 108 0.54 -7.54 -2.84
C ALA A 108 1.50 -7.10 -1.74
N SER A 109 0.97 -6.55 -0.65
CA SER A 109 1.77 -6.24 0.55
C SER A 109 2.28 -7.52 1.21
N THR A 110 3.42 -7.44 1.89
CA THR A 110 3.94 -8.54 2.74
C THR A 110 3.44 -8.45 4.18
N SER A 111 2.64 -7.43 4.51
CA SER A 111 2.21 -7.17 5.88
C SER A 111 1.11 -8.13 6.33
N SER A 112 1.34 -8.77 7.48
CA SER A 112 0.33 -9.51 8.25
C SER A 112 -0.40 -8.62 9.26
N SER A 113 -0.39 -7.30 9.08
CA SER A 113 -1.19 -6.40 9.93
C SER A 113 -2.63 -6.35 9.45
N GLN A 114 -3.56 -6.16 10.38
CA GLN A 114 -4.98 -6.07 10.07
C GLN A 114 -5.32 -4.71 9.43
N PRO A 115 -6.14 -4.69 8.36
CA PRO A 115 -6.63 -3.46 7.77
C PRO A 115 -7.55 -2.72 8.73
N ILE A 116 -7.41 -1.39 8.84
CA ILE A 116 -8.32 -0.58 9.66
C ILE A 116 -9.65 -0.41 8.94
N ARG A 117 -9.61 -0.29 7.60
CA ARG A 117 -10.84 -0.15 6.80
C ARG A 117 -11.56 -1.48 6.67
N SER A 118 -12.84 -1.48 7.06
CA SER A 118 -13.76 -2.59 6.77
C SER A 118 -14.19 -2.63 5.30
N VAL A 119 -14.15 -1.49 4.61
CA VAL A 119 -14.50 -1.37 3.18
C VAL A 119 -13.23 -1.21 2.37
N VAL A 120 -13.07 -2.10 1.39
CA VAL A 120 -11.88 -2.16 0.55
C VAL A 120 -12.00 -1.15 -0.59
N PRO A 121 -10.97 -0.29 -0.79
CA PRO A 121 -10.97 0.70 -1.87
C PRO A 121 -11.13 0.10 -3.27
N ALA A 122 -11.65 0.91 -4.20
CA ALA A 122 -11.94 0.47 -5.56
C ALA A 122 -10.69 -0.01 -6.33
N GLY A 123 -10.85 -1.11 -7.05
CA GLY A 123 -9.82 -1.76 -7.88
C GLY A 123 -8.70 -2.43 -7.07
N ILE A 124 -8.96 -2.76 -5.80
CA ILE A 124 -8.21 -3.74 -5.05
C ILE A 124 -8.99 -5.05 -5.12
N THR A 125 -8.33 -6.12 -5.56
CA THR A 125 -8.88 -7.47 -5.53
C THR A 125 -8.53 -8.10 -4.19
N LEU A 126 -9.51 -8.73 -3.55
CA LEU A 126 -9.27 -9.43 -2.30
C LEU A 126 -8.99 -10.90 -2.55
N LYS A 127 -7.91 -11.39 -1.95
CA LYS A 127 -7.64 -12.83 -1.88
C LYS A 127 -8.71 -13.55 -1.05
N GLN A 128 -9.16 -12.90 0.03
CA GLN A 128 -10.17 -13.40 0.96
C GLN A 128 -11.06 -12.23 1.41
N SER A 129 -12.37 -12.45 1.49
CA SER A 129 -13.34 -11.47 1.98
C SER A 129 -14.06 -12.03 3.22
N PRO A 130 -14.03 -11.35 4.38
CA PRO A 130 -13.33 -10.08 4.63
C PRO A 130 -11.81 -10.24 4.65
N ALA A 131 -11.09 -9.17 4.31
CA ALA A 131 -9.63 -9.14 4.38
C ALA A 131 -9.18 -9.18 5.85
N GLN A 132 -8.37 -10.17 6.21
CA GLN A 132 -7.81 -10.26 7.57
C GLN A 132 -6.46 -9.54 7.65
N HIS A 133 -5.72 -9.50 6.55
CA HIS A 133 -4.39 -8.92 6.49
C HIS A 133 -4.24 -8.03 5.26
N TYR A 134 -3.31 -7.06 5.32
CA TYR A 134 -2.95 -6.27 4.13
C TYR A 134 -2.36 -7.14 3.00
N SER A 135 -1.80 -8.31 3.30
CA SER A 135 -1.39 -9.29 2.29
C SER A 135 -2.56 -9.85 1.45
N ASP A 136 -3.80 -9.74 1.94
CA ASP A 136 -4.98 -10.16 1.20
C ASP A 136 -5.40 -9.12 0.14
N TRP A 137 -4.85 -7.90 0.22
CA TRP A 137 -5.11 -6.83 -0.74
C TRP A 137 -4.18 -6.99 -1.93
N GLN A 138 -4.76 -7.35 -3.07
CA GLN A 138 -4.06 -7.58 -4.32
C GLN A 138 -4.34 -6.43 -5.28
N PHE A 139 -3.29 -5.74 -5.68
CA PHE A 139 -3.35 -4.67 -6.69
C PHE A 139 -3.03 -5.30 -8.04
N VAL A 140 -4.05 -5.88 -8.67
CA VAL A 140 -3.92 -6.61 -9.94
C VAL A 140 -4.65 -5.89 -11.08
N TYR A 141 -4.13 -6.08 -12.28
CA TYR A 141 -4.81 -5.74 -13.53
C TYR A 141 -4.90 -7.01 -14.38
N ASP A 142 -6.11 -7.49 -14.63
CA ASP A 142 -6.37 -8.77 -15.31
C ASP A 142 -6.48 -8.64 -16.85
N GLY A 143 -6.39 -7.42 -17.38
CA GLY A 143 -6.45 -7.16 -18.82
C GLY A 143 -7.88 -6.99 -19.35
N THR A 144 -8.88 -6.89 -18.46
CA THR A 144 -10.25 -6.49 -18.79
C THR A 144 -10.41 -4.98 -18.93
#